data_AF-A0A846V6E5-F1
#
_entry.id   AF-A0A846V6E5-F1
#
_cell.length_a   1.000
_cell.length_b   1.000
_cell.length_c   1.000
_cell.angle_alpha   90.00
_cell.angle_beta   90.00
_cell.angle_gamma   90.00
#
_symmetry.space_group_name_H-M   'P 1'
#
loop_
_entity.id
_entity.type
_entity.pdbx_description
1 polymer ?
#
loop_
_entity_poly.entity_id
_entity_poly.type
_entity_poly.pdbx_seq_one_letter_code
_entity_poly.pdbx_strand_id
1 'polypeptide(L)' 'MSNSLLLHILALAEQVEPDREAIWEWFFRTPISPYGRTAYELGTDDRGDIVIAFLERVLDEADKVPTVDHSPYGVIPA' A
#
# COMPACT_ATOMS: atom_id res chain seq x y z
N MET A 1 -20.37 -3.96 9.15
CA MET A 1 -19.17 -4.49 8.48
C MET A 1 -19.35 -5.89 7.89
N SER A 2 -19.14 -6.02 6.58
CA SER A 2 -19.11 -7.31 5.90
C SER A 2 -17.70 -7.90 6.00
N ASN A 3 -17.58 -9.16 6.42
CA ASN A 3 -16.29 -9.89 6.47
C ASN A 3 -15.53 -9.81 5.13
N SER A 4 -16.25 -9.64 4.02
CA SER A 4 -15.69 -9.44 2.69
C SER A 4 -14.80 -8.20 2.54
N LEU A 5 -15.05 -7.11 3.27
CA LEU A 5 -14.25 -5.88 3.13
C LEU A 5 -12.88 -6.03 3.78
N LEU A 6 -12.81 -6.59 4.99
CA LEU A 6 -11.54 -6.83 5.68
C LEU A 6 -10.66 -7.80 4.89
N LEU A 7 -11.27 -8.84 4.31
CA LEU A 7 -10.56 -9.77 3.43
C LEU A 7 -10.04 -9.08 2.17
N HIS A 8 -10.81 -8.14 1.60
CA HIS A 8 -10.35 -7.34 0.46
C HIS A 8 -9.13 -6.50 0.83
N ILE A 9 -9.17 -5.78 1.96
CA ILE A 9 -8.04 -4.97 2.44
C ILE A 9 -6.79 -5.82 2.59
N LEU A 10 -6.91 -7.01 3.19
CA LEU A 10 -5.77 -7.93 3.35
C LEU A 10 -5.25 -8.45 2.00
N ALA A 11 -6.13 -8.74 1.04
CA ALA A 11 -5.72 -9.18 -0.30
C ALA A 11 -4.97 -8.08 -1.09
N LEU A 12 -5.29 -6.80 -0.85
CA LEU A 12 -4.54 -5.68 -1.40
C LEU A 12 -3.21 -5.48 -0.66
N ALA A 13 -3.19 -5.61 0.65
CA ALA A 13 -1.96 -5.49 1.44
C ALA A 13 -0.93 -6.57 1.07
N GLU A 14 -1.37 -7.81 0.82
CA GLU A 14 -0.52 -8.91 0.31
C GLU A 14 0.11 -8.63 -1.06
N GLN A 15 -0.49 -7.74 -1.88
CA GLN A 15 0.11 -7.32 -3.14
C GLN A 15 1.19 -6.24 -2.95
N VAL A 16 1.08 -5.43 -1.89
CA VAL A 16 2.04 -4.38 -1.57
C VAL A 16 3.28 -4.95 -0.86
N GLU A 17 3.05 -5.83 0.12
CA GLU A 17 4.09 -6.39 0.98
C GLU A 17 3.90 -7.91 1.10
N PRO A 18 4.84 -8.74 0.62
CA PRO A 18 4.75 -10.19 0.76
C PRO A 18 5.00 -10.72 2.19
N ASP A 19 5.65 -9.94 3.06
CA ASP A 19 5.89 -10.33 4.45
C ASP A 19 4.61 -10.24 5.28
N ARG A 20 4.09 -11.42 5.67
CA ARG A 20 2.90 -11.54 6.50
C ARG A 20 3.04 -10.86 7.85
N GLU A 21 4.22 -10.87 8.47
CA GLU A 21 4.40 -10.24 9.78
C GLU A 21 4.28 -8.71 9.65
N ALA A 22 4.90 -8.13 8.62
CA ALA A 22 4.78 -6.71 8.30
C ALA A 22 3.34 -6.30 7.98
N ILE A 23 2.59 -7.13 7.22
CA ILE A 23 1.16 -6.90 6.97
C ILE A 23 0.38 -6.85 8.28
N TRP A 24 0.62 -7.80 9.19
CA TRP A 24 -0.10 -7.83 10.47
C TRP A 24 0.25 -6.66 11.38
N GLU A 25 1.52 -6.29 11.45
CA GLU A 25 1.96 -5.11 12.20
C GLU A 25 1.32 -3.85 11.65
N TRP A 26 1.32 -3.67 10.33
CA TRP A 26 0.67 -2.53 9.70
C TRP A 26 -0.84 -2.53 9.97
N PHE A 27 -1.50 -3.66 9.73
CA PHE A 27 -2.95 -3.78 9.77
C PHE A 27 -3.53 -3.53 11.17
N PHE A 28 -2.86 -4.02 12.22
CA PHE A 28 -3.35 -3.94 13.60
C PHE A 28 -2.66 -2.88 14.47
N ARG A 29 -1.46 -2.42 14.12
CA ARG A 29 -0.64 -1.62 15.05
C ARG A 29 -0.14 -0.30 14.48
N THR A 30 -0.20 -0.09 13.17
CA THR A 30 0.30 1.14 12.55
C THR A 30 -0.84 2.10 12.22
N PRO A 31 -0.93 3.26 12.87
CA PRO A 31 -1.93 4.27 12.54
C PRO A 31 -1.68 4.85 11.14
N ILE A 32 -2.73 4.89 10.32
CA ILE A 32 -2.70 5.49 8.99
C ILE A 32 -2.93 7.00 9.12
N SER A 33 -1.97 7.80 8.66
CA SER A 33 -2.08 9.26 8.57
C SER A 33 -2.98 9.66 7.40
N PRO A 34 -3.82 10.70 7.52
CA PRO A 34 -4.02 11.59 8.68
C PRO A 34 -5.07 11.09 9.69
N TYR A 35 -5.57 9.86 9.52
CA TYR A 35 -6.72 9.36 10.28
C TYR A 35 -6.39 8.97 11.72
N GLY A 36 -5.12 8.74 12.04
CA GLY A 36 -4.67 8.36 13.38
C GLY A 36 -5.24 7.02 13.85
N ARG A 37 -5.73 6.18 12.92
CA ARG A 37 -6.36 4.88 13.17
C ARG A 37 -5.74 3.83 12.26
N THR A 38 -5.72 2.60 12.73
CA THR A 38 -5.20 1.44 12.00
C THR A 38 -6.13 1.03 10.86
N ALA A 39 -5.61 0.23 9.92
CA ALA A 39 -6.41 -0.35 8.85
C ALA A 39 -7.58 -1.18 9.39
N TYR A 40 -7.34 -1.94 10.46
CA TYR A 40 -8.37 -2.73 11.13
C TYR A 40 -9.49 -1.85 11.70
N GLU A 41 -9.15 -0.81 12.47
CA GLU A 41 -10.14 0.11 13.08
C GLU A 41 -10.97 0.84 12.02
N LEU A 42 -10.31 1.34 10.97
CA LEU A 42 -11.01 1.97 9.84
C LEU A 42 -11.90 0.97 9.11
N GLY A 43 -11.41 -0.26 8.92
CA GLY A 43 -12.17 -1.37 8.40
C GLY A 43 -13.41 -1.66 9.24
N THR A 44 -13.31 -1.70 10.57
CA THR A 44 -14.45 -2.01 11.45
C THR A 44 -15.49 -0.88 11.53
N ASP A 45 -15.08 0.37 11.34
CA ASP A 45 -15.91 1.59 11.46
C ASP A 45 -16.62 2.01 10.16
N ASP A 46 -16.85 1.08 9.22
CA ASP A 46 -17.45 1.39 7.90
C ASP A 46 -16.67 2.44 7.09
N ARG A 47 -15.36 2.53 7.33
CA ARG A 47 -14.39 3.46 6.69
C ARG A 47 -13.25 2.72 5.98
N GLY A 48 -13.45 1.44 5.66
CA GLY A 48 -12.43 0.60 5.02
C GLY A 48 -12.21 0.91 3.54
N ASP A 49 -13.15 1.59 2.89
CA ASP A 49 -13.02 2.15 1.54
C ASP A 49 -11.83 3.10 1.42
N ILE A 50 -11.57 3.90 2.46
CA ILE A 50 -10.40 4.78 2.54
C ILE A 50 -9.10 3.98 2.55
N VAL A 51 -9.08 2.85 3.26
CA VAL A 51 -7.91 1.96 3.33
C VAL A 51 -7.65 1.29 1.99
N ILE A 52 -8.72 0.89 1.29
CA ILE A 52 -8.65 0.34 -0.07
C ILE A 52 -8.05 1.38 -1.02
N ALA A 53 -8.61 2.59 -1.06
CA ALA A 53 -8.12 3.65 -1.94
C ALA A 53 -6.65 4.01 -1.66
N PHE A 54 -6.22 3.93 -0.40
CA PHE A 54 -4.82 4.11 -0.03
C PHE A 54 -3.93 3.00 -0.63
N LEU A 55 -4.31 1.72 -0.46
CA LEU A 55 -3.53 0.59 -0.98
C LEU A 55 -3.49 0.56 -2.51
N GLU A 56 -4.61 0.85 -3.18
CA GLU A 56 -4.67 0.97 -4.65
C GLU A 56 -3.70 2.04 -5.15
N ARG A 57 -3.63 3.18 -4.46
CA ARG A 57 -2.68 4.24 -4.81
C ARG A 57 -1.23 3.80 -4.65
N VAL A 58 -0.91 3.07 -3.57
CA VAL A 58 0.45 2.55 -3.34
C VAL A 58 0.84 1.58 -4.45
N LEU A 59 -0.07 0.69 -4.86
CA LEU A 59 0.14 -0.25 -5.96
C LEU A 59 0.34 0.49 -7.29
N ASP A 60 -0.48 1.50 -7.57
CA ASP A 60 -0.35 2.35 -8.77
C ASP A 60 0.98 3.11 -8.81
N GLU A 61 1.51 3.56 -7.67
CA GLU A 61 2.78 4.26 -7.57
C GLU A 61 3.97 3.29 -7.72
N ALA A 62 3.84 2.05 -7.21
CA ALA A 62 4.85 1.00 -7.40
C ALA A 62 5.00 0.57 -8.86
N ASP A 63 3.89 0.49 -9.61
CA ASP A 63 3.90 0.17 -11.05
C ASP A 63 4.53 1.29 -11.90
N LYS A 64 4.43 2.55 -11.44
CA LYS A 64 4.93 3.74 -12.16
C LYS A 64 6.41 4.03 -11.96
N VAL A 65 7.16 3.24 -11.19
CA VAL A 65 8.61 3.45 -11.04
C VAL A 65 9.28 3.33 -12.41
N PRO A 66 9.77 4.43 -13.02
CA PRO A 66 10.47 4.34 -14.28
C PRO A 66 11.77 3.62 -14.00
N THR A 67 12.05 2.55 -14.74
CA THR A 67 13.40 2.03 -14.89
C THR A 67 14.26 3.19 -15.41
N VAL A 68 15.02 3.82 -14.52
CA VAL A 68 15.99 4.84 -14.89
C VAL A 68 17.01 4.11 -15.77
N ASP A 69 16.96 4.36 -17.08
CA ASP A 69 17.98 3.90 -18.02
C ASP A 69 19.29 4.62 -17.68
N HIS A 70 20.04 4.06 -16.73
CA HIS A 70 21.43 4.43 -16.51
C HIS A 70 22.27 3.88 -17.65
N SER A 71 22.18 4.50 -18.83
CA SER A 71 23.21 4.38 -19.85
C SER A 71 24.48 5.08 -19.31
N PRO A 72 25.59 4.35 -19.07
CA PRO A 72 26.78 4.92 -18.42
C PRO A 72 27.68 5.70 -19.39
N TYR A 73 27.28 5.89 -20.65
CA TYR A 73 28.08 6.57 -21.66
C TYR A 73 27.38 7.82 -22.18
N GLY A 74 27.47 8.89 -21.39
CA GLY A 74 27.33 10.25 -21.90
C GLY A 74 28.49 10.55 -22.86
N VAL A 75 28.18 10.71 -24.14
CA VAL A 75 29.11 11.07 -25.20
C VAL A 75 29.82 12.38 -24.85
N ILE A 76 31.15 12.37 -24.85
CA ILE A 76 31.98 13.59 -24.76
C ILE A 76 32.02 14.20 -26.17
N PRO A 77 31.48 15.40 -26.42
CA PRO A 77 31.66 16.05 -27.71
C PRO A 77 33.08 16.64 -27.81
N ALA A 78 33.64 16.53 -29.02
CA ALA A 78 34.96 17.04 -29.43
C ALA A 78 35.00 18.58 -29.57
#